data_AF-A0A7Z8QHL8-F1
#
_entry.id   AF-A0A7Z8QHL8-F1
#
_cell.length_a   1.000
_cell.length_b   1.000
_cell.length_c   1.000
_cell.angle_alpha   90.00
_cell.angle_beta   90.00
_cell.angle_gamma   90.00
#
_symmetry.space_group_name_H-M   'P 1'
#
loop_
_entity.id
_entity.type
_entity.pdbx_description
1 polymer ?
#
loop_
_entity_poly.entity_id
_entity_poly.type
_entity_poly.pdbx_seq_one_letter_code
_entity_poly.pdbx_strand_id
1 'polypeptide(L)'
;MADKLKVATTSLAGCFGCHMSLLDIDERMLELAKHVEFDRSPITDIEHCGPCDIGLIEGGVCNSENVHVLREFRKNCKVLVAVGACAINGGLPAMRNHIPLEDCLKESYIDGLGVENAQIPSDPELPLLLDKVHPIHEQARHATS
;
A
#
# COMPACT_ATOMS: atom_id res chain seq x y z
N MET A 1 8.89 9.53 31.31
CA MET A 1 8.01 9.79 30.16
C MET A 1 7.30 8.49 29.87
N ALA A 2 5.97 8.49 29.72
CA ALA A 2 5.29 7.28 29.26
C ALA A 2 5.72 7.00 27.82
N ASP A 3 6.03 5.74 27.49
CA ASP A 3 6.43 5.36 26.14
C ASP A 3 5.28 5.67 25.17
N LYS A 4 5.55 6.49 24.16
CA LYS A 4 4.59 6.79 23.08
C LYS A 4 4.32 5.52 22.27
N LEU A 5 3.13 5.39 21.73
CA LEU A 5 2.81 4.30 20.80
C LEU A 5 3.57 4.51 19.49
N LYS A 6 4.15 3.44 18.94
CA LYS A 6 4.80 3.48 17.63
C LYS A 6 3.82 3.09 16.52
N VAL A 7 3.69 3.96 15.53
CA VAL A 7 2.76 3.80 14.41
C VAL A 7 3.52 3.84 13.10
N ALA A 8 3.35 2.82 12.27
CA ALA A 8 3.82 2.81 10.89
C ALA A 8 2.62 2.92 9.93
N THR A 9 2.82 3.52 8.76
CA THR A 9 1.80 3.56 7.70
C THR A 9 2.41 3.24 6.34
N THR A 10 1.62 2.70 5.42
CA THR A 10 2.06 2.52 4.03
C THR A 10 0.89 2.59 3.06
N SER A 11 1.20 3.00 1.84
CA SER A 11 0.26 2.99 0.71
C SER A 11 0.73 1.94 -0.30
N LEU A 12 -0.08 0.91 -0.50
CA LEU A 12 0.14 -0.14 -1.49
C LEU A 12 -0.54 0.23 -2.82
N ALA A 13 -1.40 -0.63 -3.38
CA ALA A 13 -2.25 -0.32 -4.52
C ALA A 13 -3.44 0.57 -4.09
N GLY A 14 -3.13 1.81 -3.71
CA GLY A 14 -4.07 2.83 -3.25
C GLY A 14 -3.92 4.13 -4.03
N CYS A 15 -4.79 5.10 -3.74
CA CYS A 15 -4.75 6.43 -4.36
C CYS A 15 -4.16 7.50 -3.43
N PHE A 16 -3.63 7.10 -2.27
CA PHE A 16 -3.15 7.98 -1.19
C PHE A 16 -4.26 8.77 -0.47
N GLY A 17 -5.53 8.54 -0.82
CA GLY A 17 -6.66 9.26 -0.25
C GLY A 17 -6.93 8.93 1.22
N CYS A 18 -6.60 7.73 1.70
CA CYS A 18 -6.76 7.42 3.12
C CYS A 18 -5.69 8.11 3.99
N HIS A 19 -4.48 8.27 3.46
CA HIS A 19 -3.47 9.13 4.07
C HIS A 19 -3.90 10.60 4.09
N MET A 20 -4.50 11.11 3.01
CA MET A 20 -5.06 12.48 3.02
C MET A 20 -6.16 12.60 4.08
N SER A 21 -7.08 11.64 4.15
CA SER A 21 -8.10 11.63 5.21
C SER A 21 -7.53 11.53 6.63
N LEU A 22 -6.35 10.93 6.82
CA LEU A 22 -5.63 10.97 8.10
C LEU A 22 -5.07 12.37 8.37
N LEU A 23 -4.53 13.06 7.36
CA LEU A 23 -4.01 14.42 7.49
C LEU A 23 -5.12 15.47 7.64
N ASP A 24 -6.32 15.20 7.12
CA ASP A 24 -7.53 16.02 7.26
C ASP A 24 -8.09 16.06 8.71
N ILE A 25 -7.38 15.48 9.69
CA ILE A 25 -7.67 15.78 11.10
C ILE A 25 -7.10 17.15 11.54
N ASP A 26 -6.39 17.83 10.65
CA ASP A 26 -5.90 19.20 10.75
C ASP A 26 -5.00 19.40 11.98
N GLU A 27 -5.27 20.41 12.82
CA GLU A 27 -4.49 20.68 14.03
C GLU A 27 -4.45 19.51 15.02
N ARG A 28 -5.39 18.55 14.92
CA ARG A 28 -5.36 17.34 15.76
C ARG A 28 -4.19 16.42 15.40
N MET A 29 -3.53 16.59 14.25
CA MET A 29 -2.26 15.93 13.96
C MET A 29 -1.17 16.34 14.95
N LEU A 30 -1.17 17.61 15.39
CA LEU A 30 -0.21 18.11 16.39
C LEU A 30 -0.48 17.50 17.77
N GLU A 31 -1.76 17.29 18.10
CA GLU A 31 -2.13 16.56 19.32
C GLU A 31 -1.75 15.08 19.23
N LEU A 32 -2.01 14.44 18.08
CA LEU A 32 -1.64 13.06 17.84
C LEU A 32 -0.12 12.84 18.00
N ALA A 33 0.71 13.74 17.48
CA ALA A 33 2.17 13.69 17.61
C ALA A 33 2.68 13.75 19.07
N LYS A 34 1.86 14.20 20.03
CA LYS A 34 2.17 14.13 21.46
C LYS A 34 1.99 12.72 22.03
N HIS A 35 1.13 11.89 21.40
CA HIS A 35 0.78 10.55 21.85
C HIS A 35 1.48 9.42 21.08
N VAL A 36 1.87 9.67 19.83
CA VAL A 36 2.49 8.67 18.95
C VAL A 36 3.85 9.12 18.43
N GLU A 37 4.66 8.13 18.06
CA GLU A 37 5.86 8.29 17.25
C GLU A 37 5.62 7.56 15.92
N PHE A 38 5.85 8.26 14.80
CA PHE A 38 5.74 7.64 13.48
C PHE A 38 7.06 6.96 13.11
N ASP A 39 6.96 5.67 12.76
CA ASP A 39 8.02 4.90 12.12
C ASP A 39 7.87 5.04 10.59
N ARG A 40 8.17 4.01 9.79
CA ARG A 40 7.98 4.02 8.34
C ARG A 40 6.59 4.54 7.96
N SER A 41 6.57 5.62 7.20
CA SER A 41 5.38 6.23 6.65
C SER A 41 5.74 7.06 5.41
N PRO A 42 4.84 7.19 4.42
CA PRO A 42 5.04 8.14 3.31
C PRO A 42 5.20 9.61 3.73
N ILE A 43 4.92 9.96 4.99
CA ILE A 43 5.15 11.31 5.54
C ILE A 43 6.44 11.43 6.37
N THR A 44 7.29 10.40 6.32
CA THR A 44 8.60 10.32 7.00
C THR A 44 9.66 9.86 6.01
N ASP A 45 10.94 10.09 6.32
CA ASP A 45 12.07 9.63 5.49
C ASP A 45 12.58 8.22 5.91
N ILE A 46 11.77 7.44 6.64
CA ILE A 46 12.14 6.09 7.11
C ILE A 46 11.75 5.05 6.06
N GLU A 47 12.73 4.35 5.50
CA GLU A 47 12.54 3.43 4.38
C GLU A 47 11.97 2.05 4.78
N HIS A 48 12.34 1.55 5.97
CA HIS A 48 11.98 0.22 6.46
C HIS A 48 11.18 0.31 7.77
N CYS A 49 10.13 -0.51 7.87
CA CYS A 49 9.27 -0.62 9.04
C CYS A 49 10.03 -1.33 10.16
N GLY A 50 10.29 -0.61 11.25
CA GLY A 50 10.77 -1.16 12.51
C GLY A 50 9.62 -1.73 13.36
N PRO A 51 9.93 -2.33 14.53
CA PRO A 51 8.92 -2.84 15.46
C PRO A 51 7.94 -1.74 15.90
N CYS A 52 6.65 -1.93 15.60
CA CYS A 52 5.59 -0.97 15.85
C CYS A 52 4.41 -1.58 16.60
N ASP A 53 3.66 -0.74 17.31
CA ASP A 53 2.43 -1.16 17.97
C ASP A 53 1.29 -1.28 16.94
N ILE A 54 1.22 -0.34 15.99
CA ILE A 54 0.15 -0.25 15.00
C ILE A 54 0.74 -0.03 13.60
N GLY A 55 0.27 -0.82 12.63
CA GLY A 55 0.52 -0.63 11.20
C GLY A 55 -0.79 -0.27 10.47
N LEU A 56 -0.85 0.92 9.86
CA LEU A 56 -1.99 1.36 9.06
C LEU A 56 -1.71 1.12 7.58
N ILE A 57 -2.46 0.22 6.94
CA ILE A 57 -2.23 -0.17 5.55
C ILE A 57 -3.36 0.37 4.68
N GLU A 58 -3.03 1.33 3.81
CA GLU A 58 -3.90 1.74 2.70
C GLU A 58 -3.54 0.94 1.44
N GLY A 59 -4.55 0.68 0.60
CA GLY A 59 -4.34 0.09 -0.72
C GLY A 59 -4.39 -1.44 -0.70
N GLY A 60 -4.78 -2.01 -1.85
CA GLY A 60 -4.72 -3.46 -2.06
C GLY A 60 -3.31 -3.91 -2.43
N VAL A 61 -3.17 -5.15 -2.90
CA VAL A 61 -1.90 -5.70 -3.37
C VAL A 61 -2.02 -5.95 -4.87
N CYS A 62 -1.22 -5.26 -5.69
CA CYS A 62 -1.28 -5.41 -7.16
C CYS A 62 0.03 -5.87 -7.80
N ASN A 63 1.14 -5.89 -7.06
CA ASN A 63 2.46 -6.30 -7.55
C ASN A 63 3.31 -6.96 -6.45
N SER A 64 4.47 -7.51 -6.84
CA SER A 64 5.39 -8.22 -5.95
C SER A 64 5.93 -7.35 -4.81
N GLU A 65 6.16 -6.06 -5.06
CA GLU A 65 6.66 -5.14 -4.04
C GLU A 65 5.61 -4.86 -2.97
N ASN A 66 4.33 -4.70 -3.36
CA ASN A 66 3.24 -4.57 -2.40
C ASN A 66 3.15 -5.79 -1.48
N VAL A 67 3.37 -7.01 -2.01
CA VAL A 67 3.42 -8.23 -1.20
C VAL A 67 4.58 -8.16 -0.21
N HIS A 68 5.76 -7.72 -0.66
CA HIS A 68 6.95 -7.59 0.18
C HIS A 68 6.72 -6.62 1.34
N VAL A 69 6.29 -5.39 1.03
CA VAL A 69 5.99 -4.35 2.01
C VAL A 69 4.91 -4.80 3.00
N LEU A 70 3.81 -5.42 2.52
CA LEU A 70 2.76 -5.90 3.41
C LEU A 70 3.27 -6.96 4.40
N ARG A 71 4.15 -7.86 3.96
CA ARG A 71 4.77 -8.89 4.83
C ARG A 71 5.73 -8.27 5.85
N GLU A 72 6.51 -7.27 5.45
CA GLU A 72 7.37 -6.50 6.34
C GLU A 72 6.55 -5.84 7.46
N PHE A 73 5.47 -5.14 7.11
CA PHE A 73 4.54 -4.55 8.08
C PHE A 73 3.90 -5.62 8.97
N ARG A 74 3.46 -6.74 8.40
CA ARG A 74 2.85 -7.84 9.18
C ARG A 74 3.81 -8.47 10.19
N LYS A 75 5.10 -8.54 9.86
CA LYS A 75 6.16 -9.04 10.76
C LYS A 75 6.45 -8.07 11.90
N ASN A 76 6.45 -6.77 11.61
CA ASN A 76 6.93 -5.76 12.55
C ASN A 76 5.84 -5.06 13.37
N CYS A 77 4.57 -5.12 12.95
CA CYS A 77 3.46 -4.49 13.66
C CYS A 77 2.69 -5.48 14.55
N LYS A 78 2.46 -5.14 15.82
CA LYS A 78 1.61 -5.93 16.74
C LYS A 78 0.16 -5.99 16.26
N VAL A 79 -0.38 -4.84 15.86
CA VAL A 79 -1.72 -4.70 15.26
C VAL A 79 -1.56 -4.15 13.85
N LEU A 80 -2.27 -4.77 12.89
CA LEU A 80 -2.28 -4.33 11.49
C LEU A 80 -3.71 -4.02 11.08
N VAL A 81 -3.96 -2.83 10.55
CA VAL A 81 -5.28 -2.29 10.24
C VAL A 81 -5.39 -2.07 8.74
N ALA A 82 -6.41 -2.67 8.12
CA ALA A 82 -6.79 -2.37 6.74
C ALA A 82 -7.56 -1.04 6.72
N VAL A 83 -7.01 -0.02 6.06
CA VAL A 83 -7.60 1.32 5.98
C VAL A 83 -8.12 1.57 4.56
N GLY A 84 -9.42 1.82 4.46
CA GLY A 84 -10.08 2.14 3.19
C GLY A 84 -10.46 0.94 2.33
N ALA A 85 -11.34 1.19 1.35
CA ALA A 85 -11.93 0.14 0.51
C ALA A 85 -10.88 -0.70 -0.23
N CYS A 86 -9.83 -0.06 -0.76
CA CYS A 86 -8.75 -0.77 -1.48
C CYS A 86 -8.09 -1.85 -0.61
N ALA A 87 -7.78 -1.55 0.65
CA ALA A 87 -7.18 -2.53 1.55
C ALA A 87 -8.17 -3.63 1.98
N ILE A 88 -9.44 -3.27 2.17
CA ILE A 88 -10.49 -4.15 2.69
C ILE A 88 -10.97 -5.16 1.64
N ASN A 89 -11.26 -4.71 0.42
CA ASN A 89 -11.89 -5.52 -0.64
C ASN A 89 -11.28 -5.34 -2.04
N GLY A 90 -10.13 -4.66 -2.15
CA GLY A 90 -9.45 -4.40 -3.43
C GLY A 90 -9.85 -3.07 -4.10
N GLY A 91 -11.00 -2.50 -3.75
CA GLY A 91 -11.43 -1.17 -4.17
C GLY A 91 -11.49 -0.96 -5.69
N LEU A 92 -11.30 0.28 -6.12
CA LEU A 92 -11.32 0.64 -7.54
C LEU A 92 -10.25 -0.10 -8.37
N PRO A 93 -8.99 -0.28 -7.89
CA PRO A 93 -7.99 -1.03 -8.65
C PRO A 93 -8.42 -2.47 -8.97
N ALA A 94 -9.19 -3.13 -8.10
CA ALA A 94 -9.68 -4.48 -8.33
C ALA A 94 -10.71 -4.61 -9.46
N MET A 95 -11.24 -3.50 -10.00
CA MET A 95 -12.09 -3.56 -11.20
C MET A 95 -11.35 -4.16 -12.41
N ARG A 96 -10.01 -4.04 -12.46
CA ARG A 96 -9.21 -4.67 -13.53
C ARG A 96 -9.24 -6.20 -13.47
N ASN A 97 -9.67 -6.81 -12.36
CA ASN A 97 -9.64 -8.28 -12.20
C ASN A 97 -10.58 -9.02 -13.16
N HIS A 98 -11.48 -8.31 -13.84
CA HIS A 98 -12.37 -8.85 -14.88
C HIS A 98 -11.78 -8.75 -16.29
N ILE A 99 -10.60 -8.17 -16.44
CA ILE A 99 -9.89 -7.96 -17.69
C ILE A 99 -8.55 -8.70 -17.61
N PRO A 100 -8.11 -9.44 -18.65
CA PRO A 100 -6.78 -10.02 -18.66
C PRO A 100 -5.71 -8.95 -18.44
N LEU A 101 -4.73 -9.25 -17.57
CA LEU A 101 -3.66 -8.29 -17.25
C LEU A 101 -2.90 -7.81 -18.50
N GLU A 102 -2.67 -8.70 -19.46
CA GLU A 102 -2.03 -8.38 -20.73
C GLU A 102 -2.81 -7.31 -21.52
N ASP A 103 -4.14 -7.40 -21.52
CA ASP A 103 -4.99 -6.43 -22.23
C ASP A 103 -4.95 -5.06 -21.53
N CYS A 104 -4.91 -5.02 -20.20
CA CYS A 104 -4.72 -3.76 -19.46
C CYS A 104 -3.38 -3.08 -19.80
N LEU A 105 -2.31 -3.87 -19.93
CA LEU A 105 -0.98 -3.36 -20.28
C LEU A 105 -0.91 -2.89 -21.73
N LYS A 106 -1.51 -3.64 -22.67
CA LYS A 106 -1.60 -3.23 -24.07
C LYS A 106 -2.36 -1.93 -24.24
N GLU A 107 -3.52 -1.80 -23.61
CA GLU A 107 -4.29 -0.55 -23.63
C GLU A 107 -3.47 0.64 -23.10
N SER A 108 -2.70 0.44 -22.02
CA SER A 108 -1.94 1.51 -21.37
C SER A 108 -0.66 1.91 -22.11
N TYR A 109 0.01 0.97 -22.79
CA TYR A 109 1.38 1.15 -23.30
C TYR A 109 1.57 0.88 -24.79
N ILE A 110 0.56 0.33 -25.49
CA ILE A 110 0.63 -0.04 -26.91
C ILE A 110 -0.48 0.67 -27.71
N ASP A 111 -1.73 0.41 -27.35
CA ASP A 111 -2.91 0.77 -28.14
C ASP A 111 -3.51 2.13 -27.74
N GLY A 112 -3.06 2.68 -26.61
CA GLY A 112 -3.56 3.93 -26.05
C GLY A 112 -3.33 5.15 -26.95
N LEU A 113 -4.29 6.08 -26.93
CA LEU A 113 -4.19 7.33 -27.68
C LEU A 113 -3.00 8.17 -27.22
N GLY A 114 -2.13 8.55 -28.17
CA GLY A 114 -0.97 9.38 -27.90
C GLY A 114 0.26 8.62 -27.39
N VAL A 115 0.25 7.29 -27.45
CA VAL A 115 1.44 6.48 -27.16
C VAL A 115 2.48 6.66 -28.26
N GLU A 116 3.71 6.99 -27.85
CA GLU A 116 4.90 6.99 -28.69
C GLU A 116 5.86 5.89 -28.21
N ASN A 117 6.63 5.28 -29.12
CA ASN A 117 7.56 4.19 -28.81
C ASN A 117 6.90 3.02 -28.05
N ALA A 118 5.74 2.57 -28.55
CA ALA A 118 4.90 1.53 -27.96
C ALA A 118 5.68 0.26 -27.58
N GLN A 119 5.74 -0.01 -26.28
CA GLN A 119 6.28 -1.24 -25.71
C GLN A 119 5.76 -1.41 -24.28
N ILE A 120 5.52 -2.66 -23.86
CA ILE A 120 5.24 -2.95 -22.45
C ILE A 120 6.56 -2.85 -21.67
N PRO A 121 6.65 -2.01 -20.63
CA PRO A 121 7.85 -1.91 -19.81
C PRO A 121 8.21 -3.27 -19.17
N SER A 122 9.48 -3.65 -19.27
CA SER A 122 9.97 -4.97 -18.83
C SER A 122 11.34 -4.90 -18.13
N ASP A 123 11.75 -3.71 -17.69
CA ASP A 123 12.98 -3.53 -16.93
C ASP A 123 12.92 -4.32 -15.59
N PRO A 124 13.98 -5.04 -15.20
CA PRO A 124 14.04 -5.77 -13.93
C PRO A 124 13.78 -4.92 -12.67
N GLU A 125 13.96 -3.60 -12.73
CA GLU A 125 13.62 -2.69 -11.63
C GLU A 125 12.12 -2.55 -11.40
N LEU A 126 11.28 -2.87 -12.39
CA LEU A 126 9.83 -2.80 -12.27
C LEU A 126 9.29 -4.02 -11.53
N PRO A 127 8.48 -3.83 -10.48
CA PRO A 127 7.90 -4.95 -9.75
C PRO A 127 6.89 -5.70 -10.63
N LEU A 128 6.95 -7.03 -10.57
CA LEU A 128 6.03 -7.89 -11.31
C LEU A 128 4.59 -7.65 -10.83
N LEU A 129 3.71 -7.30 -11.76
CA LEU A 129 2.28 -7.19 -11.47
C LEU A 129 1.72 -8.59 -11.16
N LEU A 130 0.84 -8.66 -10.16
CA LEU A 130 0.03 -9.83 -9.91
C LEU A 130 -1.06 -9.93 -10.97
N ASP A 131 -1.48 -11.15 -11.30
CA ASP A 131 -2.59 -11.39 -12.23
C ASP A 131 -3.84 -10.60 -11.81
N LYS A 132 -4.14 -10.60 -10.50
CA LYS A 132 -5.26 -9.87 -9.89
C LYS A 132 -4.80 -8.96 -8.76
N VAL A 133 -5.58 -7.92 -8.51
CA VAL A 133 -5.49 -7.11 -7.29
C VAL A 133 -6.20 -7.85 -6.16
N HIS A 134 -5.56 -7.94 -5.00
CA HIS A 134 -6.08 -8.63 -3.83
C HIS A 134 -6.26 -7.67 -2.64
N PRO A 135 -7.29 -7.84 -1.80
CA PRO A 135 -7.33 -7.19 -0.50
C PRO A 135 -6.23 -7.72 0.41
N ILE A 136 -5.78 -6.92 1.39
CA ILE A 136 -4.58 -7.24 2.16
C ILE A 136 -4.76 -8.49 3.04
N HIS A 137 -5.99 -8.82 3.43
CA HIS A 137 -6.28 -9.96 4.30
C HIS A 137 -6.08 -11.32 3.62
N GLU A 138 -6.10 -11.38 2.28
CA GLU A 138 -5.78 -12.60 1.52
C GLU A 138 -4.27 -12.89 1.57
N GLN A 139 -3.44 -11.85 1.61
CA GLN A 139 -1.97 -11.97 1.56
C GLN A 139 -1.33 -11.99 2.95
N ALA A 140 -1.90 -11.26 3.92
CA ALA A 140 -1.32 -11.11 5.26
C ALA A 140 -1.38 -12.39 6.12
N ARG A 141 -2.29 -13.33 5.83
CA ARG A 141 -2.44 -14.58 6.60
C ARG A 141 -1.33 -15.61 6.35
N HIS A 142 -0.63 -15.51 5.23
CA HIS A 142 0.43 -16.44 4.85
C HIS A 142 1.80 -16.09 5.44
N ALA A 143 1.91 -15.02 6.24
CA ALA A 143 3.17 -14.55 6.81
C ALA A 143 3.44 -15.05 8.26
N THR A 144 2.54 -15.86 8.82
CA THR A 144 2.64 -16.41 10.20
C THR A 144 3.09 -17.87 10.25
N SER A 145 3.52 -18.45 9.14
CA SER A 145 4.10 -19.80 9.06
C SER A 145 5.62 -19.77 8.95
#